data_AF-A0A6A4GRK2-F1
#
_entry.id   AF-A0A6A4GRK2-F1
#
_cell.length_a   1.000
_cell.length_b   1.000
_cell.length_c   1.000
_cell.angle_alpha   90.00
_cell.angle_beta   90.00
_cell.angle_gamma   90.00
#
_symmetry.space_group_name_H-M   'P 1'
#
loop_
_entity.id
_entity.type
_entity.pdbx_description
1 polymer ?
#
loop_
_entity_poly.entity_id
_entity_poly.type
_entity_poly.pdbx_seq_one_letter_code
_entity_poly.pdbx_strand_id
1 'polypeptide(L)'
;MESVTKRPVKETLRKDLTVVWNSNNLASTHSSFTPDVVLRLAEGRQVHAHSTILRAWSVYFDDFLSEEEWTKLRRSHKKVLKVNLQHMQFGVMEYVMKWLCCSQTEGLFGSLGESPSNYLMQNVDSVLEFLFEVIAVANELLLFPLVLLTSQLILKFLNIHNACYILS
;
A
#
# COMPACT_ATOMS: atom_id res chain seq x y z
N MET A 1 46.50 22.05 -6.74
CA MET A 1 45.28 22.46 -7.45
C MET A 1 44.24 21.39 -7.16
N GLU A 2 43.48 21.53 -6.07
CA GLU A 2 42.44 20.55 -5.72
C GLU A 2 41.23 20.78 -6.63
N SER A 3 40.87 19.78 -7.42
CA SER A 3 39.70 19.83 -8.30
C SER A 3 38.43 19.84 -7.47
N VAL A 4 37.53 20.80 -7.73
CA VAL A 4 36.19 20.84 -7.14
C VAL A 4 35.42 19.59 -7.58
N THR A 5 35.38 18.57 -6.73
CA THR A 5 34.60 17.36 -6.97
C THR A 5 33.15 17.59 -6.57
N LYS A 6 32.22 17.37 -7.52
CA LYS A 6 30.78 17.44 -7.27
C LYS A 6 30.41 16.38 -6.22
N ARG A 7 29.79 16.80 -5.11
CA ARG A 7 29.22 15.86 -4.13
C ARG A 7 27.87 15.36 -4.63
N PRO A 8 27.66 14.04 -4.79
CA PRO A 8 26.36 13.52 -5.17
C PRO A 8 25.34 13.72 -4.04
N VAL A 9 24.10 14.07 -4.42
CA VAL A 9 22.99 14.17 -3.46
C VAL A 9 22.56 12.76 -3.08
N LYS A 10 22.35 12.54 -1.78
CA LYS A 10 21.87 11.25 -1.25
C LYS A 10 20.39 11.07 -1.56
N GLU A 11 19.99 9.87 -1.98
CA GLU A 11 18.58 9.55 -2.22
C GLU A 11 17.78 9.58 -0.90
N THR A 12 16.77 10.45 -0.82
CA THR A 12 15.93 10.62 0.39
C THR A 12 14.46 10.23 0.17
N LEU A 13 13.99 10.16 -1.08
CA LEU A 13 12.57 10.03 -1.42
C LEU A 13 11.83 8.96 -0.62
N ARG A 14 12.37 7.74 -0.54
CA ARG A 14 11.76 6.63 0.20
C ARG A 14 11.51 6.97 1.67
N LYS A 15 12.50 7.60 2.31
CA LYS A 15 12.42 8.02 3.73
C LYS A 15 11.40 9.12 3.90
N ASP A 16 11.43 10.10 3.00
CA ASP A 16 10.53 11.25 3.04
C ASP A 16 9.06 10.81 2.89
N LEU A 17 8.79 9.90 1.94
CA LEU A 17 7.46 9.32 1.74
C LEU A 17 6.98 8.49 2.95
N THR A 18 7.89 7.76 3.59
CA THR A 18 7.58 6.99 4.81
C THR A 18 7.19 7.92 5.97
N VAL A 19 7.91 9.05 6.13
CA VAL A 19 7.57 10.07 7.13
C VAL A 19 6.19 10.64 6.86
N VAL A 20 5.90 11.00 5.60
CA VAL A 20 4.58 11.52 5.19
C VAL A 20 3.47 10.51 5.47
N TRP A 21 3.69 9.22 5.18
CA TRP A 21 2.73 8.16 5.46
C TRP A 21 2.43 8.05 6.96
N ASN A 22 3.48 7.99 7.80
CA ASN A 22 3.37 7.84 9.24
C ASN A 22 2.68 9.04 9.89
N SER A 23 3.02 10.27 9.48
CA SER A 23 2.39 11.48 10.00
C SER A 23 0.90 11.56 9.70
N ASN A 24 0.42 10.94 8.62
CA ASN A 24 -0.99 10.99 8.22
C ASN A 24 -1.82 9.81 8.74
N ASN A 25 -1.22 8.65 8.97
CA ASN A 25 -1.95 7.42 9.30
C ASN A 25 -1.62 6.82 10.68
N LEU A 26 -0.50 7.20 11.32
CA LEU A 26 -0.08 6.66 12.63
C LEU A 26 -0.05 7.70 13.76
N ALA A 27 0.28 8.96 13.46
CA ALA A 27 0.39 10.01 14.46
C ALA A 27 -0.71 11.06 14.30
N SER A 28 -1.32 11.52 15.41
CA SER A 28 -2.24 12.69 15.42
C SER A 28 -1.50 14.03 15.25
N THR A 29 -0.38 14.03 14.54
CA THR A 29 0.43 15.22 14.31
C THR A 29 -0.01 15.91 13.02
N HIS A 30 -0.15 17.23 13.05
CA HIS A 30 -0.34 18.02 11.84
C HIS A 30 0.85 17.81 10.90
N SER A 31 0.66 17.04 9.83
CA SER A 31 1.60 16.99 8.74
C SER A 31 1.55 18.29 7.95
N SER A 32 2.69 18.73 7.42
CA SER A 32 2.72 19.89 6.51
C SER A 32 2.03 19.60 5.17
N PHE A 33 1.72 18.34 4.88
CA PHE A 33 1.07 17.87 3.66
C PHE A 33 -0.30 17.28 3.98
N THR A 34 -1.34 18.07 3.75
CA THR A 34 -2.72 17.63 3.96
C THR A 34 -3.10 16.59 2.91
N PRO A 35 -3.59 15.39 3.32
CA PRO A 35 -4.08 14.38 2.39
C PRO A 35 -5.34 14.87 1.67
N ASP A 36 -5.40 14.66 0.36
CA ASP A 36 -6.51 15.05 -0.51
C ASP A 36 -7.40 13.86 -0.91
N VAL A 37 -7.02 12.63 -0.53
CA VAL A 37 -7.79 11.41 -0.73
C VAL A 37 -7.94 10.64 0.59
N VAL A 38 -9.14 10.12 0.84
CA VAL A 38 -9.45 9.22 1.95
C VAL A 38 -10.08 7.95 1.41
N LEU A 39 -9.44 6.82 1.64
CA LEU A 39 -9.95 5.49 1.33
C LEU A 39 -10.76 5.00 2.53
N ARG A 40 -12.04 4.70 2.33
CA ARG A 40 -12.92 4.12 3.36
C ARG A 40 -12.90 2.61 3.22
N LEU A 41 -12.51 1.93 4.28
CA LEU A 41 -12.30 0.49 4.33
C LEU A 41 -13.38 -0.18 5.19
N ALA A 42 -13.32 -1.51 5.29
CA ALA A 42 -14.15 -2.28 6.20
C ALA A 42 -14.09 -1.73 7.63
N GLU A 43 -15.12 -2.04 8.43
CA GLU A 43 -15.19 -1.68 9.86
C GLU A 43 -15.10 -0.15 10.13
N GLY A 44 -15.42 0.66 9.12
CA GLY A 44 -15.39 2.12 9.23
C GLY A 44 -13.97 2.72 9.26
N ARG A 45 -12.94 1.92 8.99
CA ARG A 45 -11.55 2.38 8.99
C ARG A 45 -11.24 3.26 7.78
N GLN A 46 -10.25 4.14 7.93
CA GLN A 46 -9.88 5.11 6.90
C GLN A 46 -8.37 5.14 6.72
N VAL A 47 -7.93 5.26 5.46
CA VAL A 47 -6.54 5.50 5.08
C VAL A 47 -6.46 6.84 4.36
N HIS A 48 -5.56 7.69 4.85
CA HIS A 48 -5.29 9.01 4.31
C HIS A 48 -4.13 8.94 3.31
N ALA A 49 -4.37 9.42 2.09
CA ALA A 49 -3.42 9.32 0.98
C ALA A 49 -3.40 10.60 0.13
N HIS A 50 -2.44 10.64 -0.79
CA HIS A 50 -2.26 11.75 -1.72
C HIS A 50 -2.54 11.28 -3.14
N SER A 51 -3.43 11.98 -3.85
CA SER A 51 -3.78 11.67 -5.23
C SER A 51 -2.54 11.58 -6.13
N THR A 52 -1.56 12.46 -5.95
CA THR A 52 -0.29 12.46 -6.70
C THR A 52 0.47 11.14 -6.58
N ILE A 53 0.53 10.56 -5.37
CA ILE A 53 1.21 9.29 -5.15
C ILE A 53 0.37 8.15 -5.73
N LEU A 54 -0.94 8.16 -5.49
CA LEU A 54 -1.83 7.12 -6.00
C LEU A 54 -1.77 7.01 -7.53
N ARG A 55 -1.86 8.12 -8.26
CA ARG A 55 -1.76 8.16 -9.72
C ARG A 55 -0.41 7.66 -10.25
N ALA A 56 0.68 8.06 -9.59
CA ALA A 56 2.02 7.71 -10.04
C ALA A 56 2.31 6.21 -9.98
N TRP A 57 1.62 5.46 -9.11
CA TRP A 57 1.92 4.07 -8.82
C TRP A 57 0.79 3.09 -9.16
N SER A 58 -0.42 3.58 -9.48
CA SER A 58 -1.59 2.77 -9.78
C SER A 58 -2.32 3.30 -11.00
N VAL A 59 -2.39 2.49 -12.05
CA VAL A 59 -3.19 2.79 -13.25
C VAL A 59 -4.66 2.96 -12.88
N TYR A 60 -5.17 2.13 -11.96
CA TYR A 60 -6.54 2.26 -11.45
C TYR A 60 -6.81 3.67 -10.91
N PHE A 61 -5.93 4.18 -10.05
CA PHE A 61 -6.12 5.52 -9.50
C PHE A 61 -5.82 6.62 -10.52
N ASP A 62 -4.91 6.39 -11.46
CA ASP A 62 -4.68 7.37 -12.53
C ASP A 62 -5.92 7.56 -13.39
N ASP A 63 -6.51 6.49 -13.89
CA ASP A 63 -7.73 6.52 -14.69
C ASP A 63 -8.91 7.07 -13.86
N PHE A 64 -9.13 6.53 -12.65
CA PHE A 64 -10.25 6.93 -11.77
C PHE A 64 -10.22 8.43 -11.43
N LEU A 65 -9.04 9.00 -11.25
CA LEU A 65 -8.90 10.39 -10.85
C LEU A 65 -8.84 11.35 -12.06
N SER A 66 -8.58 10.85 -13.27
CA SER A 66 -8.38 11.69 -14.47
C SER A 66 -9.65 12.35 -15.00
N GLU A 67 -10.82 11.79 -14.69
CA GLU A 67 -12.09 12.30 -15.16
C GLU A 67 -12.91 12.91 -14.00
N GLU A 68 -13.39 14.15 -14.19
CA GLU A 68 -14.12 14.89 -13.15
C GLU A 68 -15.42 14.19 -12.72
N GLU A 69 -16.13 13.57 -13.65
CA GLU A 69 -17.40 12.88 -13.39
C GLU A 69 -17.27 11.78 -12.33
N TRP A 70 -16.11 11.13 -12.25
CA TRP A 70 -15.84 10.11 -11.24
C TRP A 70 -15.49 10.69 -9.87
N THR A 71 -15.18 11.97 -9.75
CA THR A 71 -14.72 12.56 -8.47
C THR A 71 -15.64 13.64 -7.91
N LYS A 72 -16.43 14.31 -8.75
CA LYS A 72 -17.23 15.50 -8.39
C LYS A 72 -18.16 15.29 -7.21
N LEU A 73 -18.95 14.22 -7.22
CA LEU A 73 -19.91 13.90 -6.14
C LEU A 73 -19.26 13.26 -4.90
N ARG A 74 -17.98 12.87 -5.00
CA ARG A 74 -17.24 12.17 -3.94
C ARG A 74 -16.35 13.12 -3.12
N ARG A 75 -16.24 14.39 -3.53
CA ARG A 75 -15.50 15.41 -2.79
C ARG A 75 -16.31 15.95 -1.61
N SER A 76 -15.69 15.96 -0.44
CA SER A 76 -16.23 16.61 0.74
C SER A 76 -16.13 18.14 0.64
N HIS A 77 -16.81 18.86 1.53
CA HIS A 77 -16.73 20.31 1.66
C HIS A 77 -15.29 20.83 1.87
N LYS A 78 -14.40 19.98 2.41
CA LYS A 78 -12.96 20.25 2.57
C LYS A 78 -12.10 19.91 1.33
N LYS A 79 -12.71 19.71 0.15
CA LYS A 79 -12.08 19.27 -1.11
C LYS A 79 -11.40 17.89 -1.10
N VAL A 80 -11.45 17.17 0.02
CA VAL A 80 -10.95 15.80 0.17
C VAL A 80 -11.87 14.81 -0.56
N LEU A 81 -11.30 13.97 -1.41
CA LEU A 81 -12.00 12.93 -2.14
C LEU A 81 -12.18 11.68 -1.27
N LYS A 82 -13.42 11.18 -1.14
CA LYS A 82 -13.70 9.94 -0.41
C LYS A 82 -13.92 8.79 -1.40
N VAL A 83 -13.01 7.82 -1.40
CA VAL A 83 -13.13 6.59 -2.20
C VAL A 83 -13.72 5.49 -1.32
N ASN A 84 -14.70 4.76 -1.84
CA ASN A 84 -15.32 3.66 -1.10
C ASN A 84 -14.64 2.33 -1.49
N LEU A 85 -13.95 1.73 -0.54
CA LEU A 85 -13.31 0.41 -0.63
C LEU A 85 -13.69 -0.43 0.60
N GLN A 86 -14.93 -0.31 1.05
CA GLN A 86 -15.43 -0.93 2.29
C GLN A 86 -15.42 -2.46 2.28
N HIS A 87 -15.25 -3.08 1.11
CA HIS A 87 -15.04 -4.52 0.96
C HIS A 87 -13.60 -4.96 1.26
N MET A 88 -12.65 -4.02 1.38
CA MET A 88 -11.26 -4.32 1.69
C MET A 88 -10.97 -4.23 3.18
N GLN A 89 -10.29 -5.26 3.71
CA GLN A 89 -9.84 -5.31 5.08
C GLN A 89 -8.66 -4.37 5.31
N PHE A 90 -8.63 -3.72 6.48
CA PHE A 90 -7.57 -2.76 6.79
C PHE A 90 -6.19 -3.41 6.82
N GLY A 91 -6.03 -4.60 7.40
CA GLY A 91 -4.72 -5.23 7.53
C GLY A 91 -4.02 -5.44 6.18
N VAL A 92 -4.78 -5.93 5.19
CA VAL A 92 -4.30 -6.12 3.82
C VAL A 92 -4.07 -4.77 3.13
N MET A 93 -5.02 -3.84 3.26
CA MET A 93 -4.89 -2.54 2.62
C MET A 93 -3.71 -1.72 3.18
N GLU A 94 -3.46 -1.77 4.48
CA GLU A 94 -2.31 -1.12 5.10
C GLU A 94 -1.00 -1.64 4.50
N TYR A 95 -0.92 -2.95 4.31
CA TYR A 95 0.22 -3.59 3.65
C TYR A 95 0.40 -3.07 2.20
N VAL A 96 -0.67 -3.11 1.40
CA VAL A 96 -0.66 -2.65 -0.01
C VAL A 96 -0.28 -1.18 -0.11
N MET A 97 -0.81 -0.34 0.77
CA MET A 97 -0.55 1.10 0.77
C MET A 97 0.85 1.44 1.28
N LYS A 98 1.43 0.67 2.21
CA LYS A 98 2.84 0.82 2.59
C LYS A 98 3.76 0.50 1.40
N TRP A 99 3.46 -0.56 0.65
CA TRP A 99 4.19 -0.85 -0.59
C TRP A 99 4.06 0.28 -1.61
N LEU A 100 2.84 0.75 -1.86
CA LEU A 100 2.53 1.79 -2.85
C LEU A 100 3.13 3.16 -2.47
N CYS A 101 2.88 3.64 -1.25
CA CYS A 101 3.26 4.98 -0.83
C CYS A 101 4.71 5.08 -0.36
N CYS A 102 5.26 4.03 0.24
CA CYS A 102 6.61 4.10 0.83
C CYS A 102 7.67 3.43 -0.05
N SER A 103 7.31 2.87 -1.21
CA SER A 103 8.20 2.09 -2.08
C SER A 103 9.07 1.10 -1.29
N GLN A 104 8.49 0.52 -0.25
CA GLN A 104 9.14 -0.44 0.59
C GLN A 104 9.08 -1.78 -0.16
N THR A 105 10.23 -2.41 -0.36
CA THR A 105 10.35 -3.72 -1.03
C THR A 105 11.06 -4.70 -0.12
N GLU A 106 12.05 -4.21 0.63
CA GLU A 106 12.79 -4.97 1.63
C GLU A 106 12.03 -4.94 2.97
N GLY A 107 11.85 -6.11 3.57
CA GLY A 107 11.29 -6.23 4.92
C GLY A 107 9.77 -6.05 5.05
N LEU A 108 9.02 -5.73 3.98
CA LEU A 108 7.54 -5.64 4.07
C LEU A 108 6.90 -6.93 4.57
N PHE A 109 7.54 -8.07 4.25
CA PHE A 109 7.17 -9.39 4.78
C PHE A 109 8.02 -9.81 5.99
N GLY A 110 9.23 -9.25 6.15
CA GLY A 110 10.11 -9.53 7.28
C GLY A 110 9.59 -8.94 8.59
N SER A 111 8.92 -7.79 8.53
CA SER A 111 8.29 -7.13 9.68
C SER A 111 6.88 -7.65 9.99
N LEU A 112 6.37 -8.64 9.24
CA LEU A 112 5.11 -9.30 9.60
C LEU A 112 5.22 -9.89 11.01
N GLY A 113 6.40 -10.34 11.47
CA GLY A 113 6.58 -10.84 12.83
C GLY A 113 6.48 -9.80 13.96
N GLU A 114 6.51 -8.49 13.67
CA GLU A 114 6.67 -7.44 14.69
C GLU A 114 5.46 -6.50 14.83
N SER A 115 4.44 -6.64 13.98
CA SER A 115 3.22 -5.83 14.11
C SER A 115 2.31 -6.37 15.21
N PRO A 116 1.83 -5.55 16.16
CA PRO A 116 1.02 -5.98 17.30
C PRO A 116 -0.38 -6.54 16.93
N SER A 117 -0.77 -6.53 15.65
CA SER A 117 -1.96 -7.23 15.15
C SER A 117 -1.66 -8.63 14.59
N ASN A 118 -0.41 -9.10 14.64
CA ASN A 118 0.03 -10.28 13.90
C ASN A 118 -0.02 -11.56 14.75
N TYR A 119 -1.22 -12.11 14.90
CA TYR A 119 -1.44 -13.51 15.26
C TYR A 119 -1.27 -14.46 14.04
N LEU A 120 -0.97 -13.96 12.82
CA LEU A 120 -1.01 -14.74 11.57
C LEU A 120 0.20 -15.65 11.34
N MET A 121 1.31 -15.47 12.05
CA MET A 121 2.54 -16.24 11.79
C MET A 121 2.67 -17.56 12.58
N GLN A 122 1.56 -18.15 13.04
CA GLN A 122 1.60 -19.48 13.65
C GLN A 122 1.51 -20.63 12.62
N ASN A 123 0.93 -20.37 11.43
CA ASN A 123 0.73 -21.41 10.40
C ASN A 123 1.04 -20.89 8.99
N VAL A 124 1.59 -21.76 8.13
CA VAL A 124 1.88 -21.49 6.71
C VAL A 124 0.61 -21.17 5.93
N ASP A 125 -0.50 -21.85 6.23
CA ASP A 125 -1.76 -21.64 5.51
C ASP A 125 -2.30 -20.22 5.74
N SER A 126 -2.23 -19.70 6.96
CA SER A 126 -2.66 -18.34 7.28
C SER A 126 -1.80 -17.28 6.60
N VAL A 127 -0.50 -17.56 6.40
CA VAL A 127 0.37 -16.71 5.60
C VAL A 127 -0.05 -16.74 4.12
N LEU A 128 -0.36 -17.91 3.58
CA LEU A 128 -0.85 -18.05 2.20
C LEU A 128 -2.19 -17.33 1.98
N GLU A 129 -3.16 -17.50 2.87
CA GLU A 129 -4.44 -16.78 2.85
C GLU A 129 -4.23 -15.26 2.79
N PHE A 130 -3.37 -14.73 3.67
CA PHE A 130 -3.03 -13.31 3.65
C PHE A 130 -2.40 -12.88 2.32
N LEU A 131 -1.47 -13.66 1.76
CA LEU A 131 -0.84 -13.36 0.48
C LEU A 131 -1.84 -13.40 -0.68
N PHE A 132 -2.85 -14.29 -0.64
CA PHE A 132 -3.92 -14.30 -1.62
C PHE A 132 -4.82 -13.07 -1.51
N GLU A 133 -5.14 -12.62 -0.30
CA GLU A 133 -5.86 -11.36 -0.10
C GLU A 133 -5.06 -10.16 -0.62
N VAL A 134 -3.75 -10.13 -0.40
CA VAL A 134 -2.85 -9.10 -0.97
C VAL A 134 -2.89 -9.12 -2.50
N ILE A 135 -2.85 -10.30 -3.14
CA ILE A 135 -2.99 -10.42 -4.60
C ILE A 135 -4.36 -9.91 -5.06
N ALA A 136 -5.43 -10.26 -4.36
CA ALA A 136 -6.78 -9.82 -4.72
C ALA A 136 -6.89 -8.28 -4.71
N VAL A 137 -6.41 -7.63 -3.65
CA VAL A 137 -6.40 -6.16 -3.55
C VAL A 137 -5.45 -5.55 -4.59
N ALA A 138 -4.27 -6.12 -4.79
CA ALA A 138 -3.32 -5.63 -5.79
C ALA A 138 -3.90 -5.71 -7.22
N ASN A 139 -4.63 -6.77 -7.55
CA ASN A 139 -5.33 -6.89 -8.83
C ASN A 139 -6.44 -5.85 -8.98
N GLU A 140 -7.26 -5.62 -7.95
CA GLU A 140 -8.33 -4.62 -8.01
C GLU A 140 -7.79 -3.20 -8.22
N LEU A 141 -6.64 -2.89 -7.60
CA LEU A 141 -5.95 -1.60 -7.73
C LEU A 141 -4.96 -1.55 -8.90
N LEU A 142 -4.94 -2.57 -9.76
CA LEU A 142 -4.06 -2.71 -10.93
C LEU A 142 -2.55 -2.51 -10.61
N LEU A 143 -2.11 -3.04 -9.48
CA LEU A 143 -0.73 -2.99 -9.00
C LEU A 143 0.08 -4.20 -9.47
N PHE A 144 0.25 -4.36 -10.78
CA PHE A 144 0.93 -5.52 -11.37
C PHE A 144 2.32 -5.85 -10.76
N PRO A 145 3.17 -4.87 -10.42
CA PRO A 145 4.45 -5.17 -9.78
C PRO A 145 4.29 -5.82 -8.38
N LEU A 146 3.24 -5.43 -7.63
CA LEU A 146 2.94 -6.04 -6.34
C LEU A 146 2.36 -7.45 -6.51
N VAL A 147 1.53 -7.67 -7.52
CA VAL A 147 1.02 -9.01 -7.86
C VAL A 147 2.19 -9.95 -8.11
N LEU A 148 3.13 -9.56 -8.99
CA LEU A 148 4.30 -10.38 -9.30
C LEU A 148 5.17 -10.67 -8.07
N LEU A 149 5.42 -9.64 -7.26
CA LEU A 149 6.23 -9.77 -6.04
C LEU A 149 5.57 -10.70 -5.03
N THR A 150 4.26 -10.61 -4.87
CA THR A 150 3.49 -11.45 -3.95
C THR A 150 3.41 -12.90 -4.46
N SER A 151 3.25 -13.11 -5.78
CA SER A 151 3.31 -14.44 -6.40
C SER A 151 4.68 -15.12 -6.18
N GLN A 152 5.77 -14.36 -6.33
CA GLN A 152 7.12 -14.89 -6.05
C GLN A 152 7.30 -15.33 -4.60
N LEU A 153 6.58 -14.70 -3.66
CA LEU A 153 6.63 -15.08 -2.24
C LEU A 153 5.78 -16.30 -1.95
N ILE A 154 4.58 -16.40 -2.52
CA ILE A 154 3.72 -17.59 -2.41
C ILE A 154 4.50 -18.84 -2.87
N LEU A 155 5.24 -18.73 -3.97
CA LEU A 155 6.05 -19.84 -4.49
C LEU A 155 7.17 -20.29 -3.53
N LYS A 156 7.62 -19.45 -2.59
CA LYS A 156 8.59 -19.86 -1.55
C LYS A 156 7.98 -20.75 -0.48
N PHE A 157 6.65 -20.74 -0.33
CA PHE A 157 5.90 -21.59 0.60
C PHE A 157 5.34 -22.85 -0.07
N LEU A 158 5.55 -23.02 -1.38
CA LEU A 158 5.08 -24.17 -2.14
C LEU A 158 5.71 -25.47 -1.64
N ASN A 159 4.87 -26.44 -1.33
CA ASN A 159 5.24 -27.81 -1.03
C ASN A 159 4.18 -28.78 -1.59
N ILE A 160 4.46 -30.08 -1.50
CA ILE A 160 3.58 -31.10 -2.08
C ILE A 160 2.18 -31.14 -1.43
N HIS A 161 2.04 -30.68 -0.19
CA HIS A 161 0.78 -30.69 0.54
C HIS A 161 -0.12 -29.49 0.22
N ASN A 162 0.45 -28.36 -0.19
CA ASN A 162 -0.30 -27.14 -0.50
C ASN A 162 -0.32 -26.76 -2.00
N ALA A 163 0.36 -27.53 -2.87
CA ALA A 163 0.41 -27.24 -4.31
C ALA A 163 -0.98 -27.14 -4.95
N CYS A 164 -1.90 -28.06 -4.64
CA CYS A 164 -3.27 -28.01 -5.18
C CYS A 164 -4.06 -26.81 -4.66
N TYR A 165 -3.87 -26.44 -3.39
CA TYR A 165 -4.52 -25.27 -2.78
C TYR A 165 -4.03 -23.96 -3.39
N ILE A 166 -2.76 -23.86 -3.76
CA ILE A 166 -2.20 -22.66 -4.41
C ILE A 166 -2.69 -22.49 -5.85
N LEU A 167 -3.01 -23.59 -6.53
CA LEU A 167 -3.39 -23.59 -7.95
C LEU A 167 -4.91 -23.57 -8.20
N SER A 168 -5.72 -23.75 -7.15
CA SER A 168 -7.18 -23.72 -7.23
C SER A 168 -7.72 -22.30 -7.25
#